data_AF-A0A523Z988-F1
#
_entry.id   AF-A0A523Z988-F1
#
_cell.length_a   1.000
_cell.length_b   1.000
_cell.length_c   1.000
_cell.angle_alpha   90.00
_cell.angle_beta   90.00
_cell.angle_gamma   90.00
#
_symmetry.space_group_name_H-M   'P 1'
#
loop_
_entity.id
_entity.type
_entity.pdbx_description
1 polymer ?
#
loop_
_entity_poly.entity_id
_entity_poly.type
_entity_poly.pdbx_seq_one_letter_code
_entity_poly.pdbx_strand_id
1 'polypeptide(L)' 'MTTEAATAGFYDSEFWKKKFPRVQIITVEEMLAGKRPDIPWGKAPFAKAPTEKEKAQQDALL' A
#
# COMPACT_ATOMS: atom_id res chain seq x y z
N MET A 1 -8.84 17.01 0.73
CA MET A 1 -8.13 15.72 0.59
C MET A 1 -7.84 15.03 1.90
N THR A 2 -6.99 15.55 2.80
CA THR A 2 -6.78 14.91 4.13
C THR A 2 -8.08 14.79 4.94
N THR A 3 -8.95 15.79 4.84
CA THR A 3 -10.31 15.78 5.42
C THR A 3 -11.19 14.66 4.85
N GLU A 4 -11.17 14.41 3.54
CA GLU A 4 -11.96 13.37 2.88
C GLU A 4 -11.46 11.96 3.24
N ALA A 5 -10.12 11.79 3.28
CA ALA A 5 -9.52 10.55 3.77
C ALA A 5 -9.89 10.27 5.23
N ALA A 6 -9.90 11.31 6.08
CA ALA A 6 -10.31 11.19 7.48
C ALA A 6 -11.80 10.85 7.65
N THR A 7 -12.68 11.34 6.76
CA THR A 7 -14.12 11.01 6.82
C THR A 7 -14.45 9.55 6.55
N ALA A 8 -13.57 8.82 5.84
CA ALA A 8 -13.76 7.38 5.60
C ALA A 8 -13.64 6.52 6.88
N GLY A 9 -13.16 7.11 7.97
CA GLY A 9 -13.05 6.46 9.28
C GLY A 9 -11.93 5.42 9.35
N PHE A 10 -12.03 4.55 10.36
CA PHE A 10 -10.97 3.59 10.71
C PHE A 10 -11.49 2.15 10.67
N TYR A 11 -10.62 1.24 10.24
CA TYR A 11 -10.76 -0.20 10.42
C TYR A 11 -10.20 -0.58 11.80
N ASP A 12 -11.00 -1.25 12.62
CA ASP A 12 -10.56 -1.75 13.91
C ASP A 12 -10.00 -3.17 13.74
N SER A 13 -8.72 -3.35 14.05
CA SER A 13 -8.06 -4.65 13.98
C SER A 13 -8.01 -5.29 15.37
N GLU A 14 -8.80 -6.32 15.60
CA GLU A 14 -8.80 -7.07 16.87
C GLU A 14 -7.43 -7.72 17.15
N PHE A 15 -6.77 -8.22 16.10
CA PHE A 15 -5.46 -8.86 16.20
C PHE A 15 -4.36 -7.87 16.60
N TRP A 16 -4.34 -6.68 16.00
CA TRP A 16 -3.35 -5.64 16.29
C TRP A 16 -3.76 -4.70 17.44
N LYS A 17 -5.01 -4.79 17.93
CA LYS A 17 -5.62 -3.86 18.89
C LYS A 17 -5.37 -2.39 18.52
N LYS A 18 -5.38 -2.11 17.21
CA LYS A 18 -5.05 -0.81 16.62
C LYS A 18 -6.07 -0.47 15.53
N LYS A 19 -6.42 0.81 15.45
CA LYS A 19 -7.24 1.39 14.38
C LYS A 19 -6.37 1.84 13.22
N PHE A 20 -6.73 1.44 12.01
CA PHE A 20 -6.04 1.79 10.77
C PHE A 20 -6.96 2.65 9.89
N PRO A 21 -6.50 3.76 9.29
CA PRO A 21 -7.35 4.57 8.42
C PRO A 21 -7.79 3.78 7.18
N ARG A 22 -9.09 3.79 6.87
CA ARG A 22 -9.64 3.01 5.74
C ARG A 22 -9.22 3.57 4.39
N VAL A 23 -9.06 4.88 4.31
CA VAL A 23 -8.60 5.60 3.12
C VAL A 23 -7.44 6.48 3.54
N GLN A 24 -6.36 6.42 2.77
CA GLN A 24 -5.14 7.21 3.00
C GLN A 24 -4.72 7.80 1.66
N ILE A 25 -4.45 9.10 1.64
CA ILE A 25 -3.93 9.79 0.46
C ILE A 25 -2.46 10.07 0.75
N ILE A 26 -1.59 9.49 -0.07
CA ILE A 26 -0.15 9.70 -0.03
C ILE A 26 0.23 10.32 -1.36
N THR A 27 0.96 11.43 -1.32
CA THR A 27 1.43 12.06 -2.56
C THR A 27 2.61 11.28 -3.13
N VAL A 28 2.86 11.43 -4.43
CA VAL A 28 4.02 10.80 -5.08
C VAL A 28 5.32 11.26 -4.43
N GLU A 29 5.45 12.54 -4.10
CA GLU A 29 6.61 13.08 -3.40
C GLU A 29 6.84 12.38 -2.04
N GLU A 30 5.79 12.27 -1.23
CA GLU A 30 5.88 11.59 0.07
C GLU A 30 6.26 10.11 -0.07
N MET A 31 5.70 9.44 -1.09
CA MET A 31 6.03 8.05 -1.39
C MET A 31 7.50 7.90 -1.79
N LEU A 32 8.00 8.80 -2.64
CA LEU A 32 9.42 8.83 -3.04
C LEU A 32 10.34 9.20 -1.88
N ALA A 33 9.86 9.97 -0.90
CA ALA A 33 10.55 10.24 0.36
C ALA A 33 10.48 9.05 1.35
N GLY A 34 9.80 7.96 1.00
CA GLY A 34 9.74 6.72 1.79
C GLY A 34 8.53 6.59 2.70
N LYS A 35 7.55 7.50 2.64
CA LYS A 35 6.28 7.36 3.36
C LYS A 35 5.53 6.14 2.85
N ARG A 36 5.00 5.32 3.76
CA ARG A 36 4.20 4.14 3.44
C ARG A 36 2.80 4.24 4.05
N PRO A 37 1.79 3.59 3.44
CA PRO A 37 0.47 3.44 4.06
C PRO A 37 0.55 2.75 5.43
N ASP A 38 -0.20 3.25 6.41
CA ASP A 38 -0.38 2.58 7.70
C ASP A 38 -1.42 1.47 7.54
N ILE A 39 -0.96 0.24 7.28
CA ILE A 39 -1.79 -0.94 7.08
C ILE A 39 -1.40 -2.06 8.03
N PRO A 40 -2.33 -2.95 8.41
CA PRO A 40 -1.99 -4.15 9.16
C PRO A 40 -0.96 -4.98 8.38
N TRP A 41 0.15 -5.33 9.03
CA TRP A 41 1.16 -6.18 8.39
C TRP A 41 0.76 -7.65 8.55
N GLY A 42 0.84 -8.44 7.47
CA GLY A 42 0.59 -9.87 7.52
C GLY A 42 1.12 -10.57 6.26
N LYS A 43 1.14 -11.91 6.30
CA LYS A 43 1.40 -12.69 5.10
C LYS A 43 0.22 -12.46 4.16
N ALA A 44 0.49 -12.04 2.92
CA ALA A 44 -0.56 -11.89 1.92
C ALA A 44 -1.35 -13.21 1.84
N PRO A 45 -2.70 -13.18 1.90
CA PRO A 45 -3.52 -14.39 1.83
C PRO A 45 -3.47 -15.02 0.44
N PHE A 46 -2.98 -14.29 -0.56
CA PHE A 46 -2.88 -14.72 -1.94
C PHE A 46 -1.62 -15.56 -2.17
N ALA A 47 -1.73 -16.52 -3.09
CA ALA A 47 -0.58 -17.25 -3.58
C ALA A 47 0.41 -16.28 -4.24
N LYS A 48 1.72 -16.49 -4.02
CA LYS A 48 2.75 -15.76 -4.76
C LYS A 48 2.61 -16.10 -6.24
N ALA A 49 2.68 -15.08 -7.09
CA ALA A 49 2.75 -15.26 -8.53
C ALA A 49 4.00 -16.09 -8.90
N PRO A 50 3.91 -16.92 -9.96
CA PRO A 50 5.09 -17.60 -10.50
C PRO A 50 6.12 -16.55 -10.95
N THR A 51 7.39 -16.84 -10.69
CA THR A 51 8.49 -15.97 -11.14
C THR A 51 8.85 -16.36 -12.57
N GLU A 52 8.70 -15.43 -13.51
CA GLU A 52 9.23 -15.59 -14.87
C GLU A 52 10.75 -15.62 -14.84
N LYS A 53 11.34 -16.64 -15.47
CA LYS A 53 12.79 -16.84 -15.49
C LYS A 53 13.49 -15.95 -16.51
N GLU A 54 12.77 -15.54 -17.54
CA GLU A 54 13.28 -14.62 -18.55
C GLU A 54 13.16 -13.18 -18.05
N LYS A 55 14.27 -12.45 -18.14
CA LYS A 55 14.27 -11.02 -17.85
C LYS A 55 13.58 -10.30 -19.00
N ALA A 56 12.46 -9.63 -18.72
CA ALA A 56 11.87 -8.72 -19.68
C ALA A 56 12.87 -7.60 -19.99
N GLN A 57 13.18 -7.41 -21.28
CA GLN A 57 13.98 -6.31 -21.75
C GLN A 57 13.05 -5.13 -22.02
N GLN A 58 13.17 -4.08 -21.22
CA GLN A 58 12.46 -2.83 -21.47
C GLN A 58 13.29 -2.01 -22.45
N ASP A 59 12.79 -1.89 -23.68
CA ASP A 59 13.40 -1.03 -24.68
C ASP A 59 13.33 0.44 -24.23
N ALA A 60 14.37 1.20 -24.53
CA ALA A 60 14.41 2.63 -24.26
C ALA A 60 13.26 3.31 -25.02
N LEU A 61 12.44 4.08 -24.30
CA LEU A 61 11.44 4.94 -24.92
C LEU A 61 12.19 6.00 -25.77
N LEU A 62 11.91 6.00 -27.07
CA LEU A 62 12.41 6.99 -28.05
C LEU A 62 11.94 8.41 -27.71
#